data_AF-A0A8S3T893-F1
#
_entry.id   AF-A0A8S3T893-F1
#
_cell.length_a   1.000
_cell.length_b   1.000
_cell.length_c   1.000
_cell.angle_alpha   90.00
_cell.angle_beta   90.00
_cell.angle_gamma   90.00
#
_symmetry.space_group_name_H-M   'P 1'
#
loop_
_entity.id
_entity.type
_entity.pdbx_description
1 polymer ?
#
loop_
_entity_poly.entity_id
_entity_poly.type
_entity_poly.pdbx_seq_one_letter_code
_entity_poly.pdbx_strand_id
1 'polypeptide(L)'
;MLSNSDSVFNLIKTILIIVFSVFGGTQSSRLTFVFGLAFGLGISFLLACFTSLTSFRKTIDHTSNTFRSFLDTRSLMQVTTNQKDMHDIMDKNLRPIKQVLVDDSHFHHDNNSVAKDLEKNIRVLCWIMTGPQNLDKRAIHVKLTWAKRCNILIFISSVTNTSFPTIGLNISEGREHLTGKTMQAFRYVYEHYKDQADWFMKADDDTYVILENLRYFLKDYKPSEPVFFWASF
;
A
#
# COMPACT_ATOMS: atom_id res chain seq x y z
N MET A 1 -8.78 20.55 59.05
CA MET A 1 -8.62 19.82 57.77
C MET A 1 -8.21 18.36 58.01
N LEU A 2 -8.98 17.56 58.76
CA LEU A 2 -8.71 16.12 58.98
C LEU A 2 -10.00 15.27 59.16
N SER A 3 -11.15 15.70 58.65
CA SER A 3 -12.43 14.97 58.84
C SER A 3 -12.83 14.09 57.63
N ASN A 4 -12.19 14.25 56.47
CA ASN A 4 -12.65 13.58 55.24
C ASN A 4 -11.94 12.25 54.93
N SER A 5 -10.74 12.01 55.46
CA SER A 5 -10.06 10.73 55.21
C SER A 5 -10.68 9.58 56.00
N ASP A 6 -11.18 9.84 57.20
CA ASP A 6 -11.74 8.80 58.06
C ASP A 6 -13.09 8.29 57.54
N SER A 7 -13.92 9.16 56.96
CA SER A 7 -15.16 8.75 56.29
C SER A 7 -14.90 7.92 55.03
N VAL A 8 -13.87 8.28 54.25
CA VAL A 8 -13.50 7.50 53.05
C VAL A 8 -12.88 6.15 53.44
N PHE A 9 -12.04 6.10 54.48
CA PHE A 9 -11.48 4.84 54.99
C PHE A 9 -12.55 3.93 55.58
N ASN A 10 -13.54 4.49 56.29
CA ASN A 10 -14.66 3.71 56.82
C ASN A 10 -15.59 3.24 55.70
N LEU A 11 -15.80 4.04 54.65
CA LEU A 11 -16.57 3.62 53.47
C LEU A 11 -15.87 2.49 52.71
N ILE A 12 -14.56 2.58 52.52
CA ILE A 12 -13.75 1.54 51.86
C ILE A 12 -13.72 0.26 52.71
N LYS A 13 -13.57 0.37 54.04
CA LYS A 13 -13.65 -0.79 54.94
C LYS A 13 -15.04 -1.44 54.91
N THR A 14 -16.12 -0.67 54.89
CA THR A 14 -17.48 -1.20 54.80
C THR A 14 -17.72 -1.90 53.46
N ILE A 15 -17.25 -1.32 52.35
CA ILE A 15 -17.34 -1.94 51.01
C ILE A 15 -16.54 -3.25 50.98
N LEU A 16 -15.30 -3.26 51.51
CA LEU A 16 -14.48 -4.47 51.59
C LEU A 16 -15.09 -5.54 52.50
N ILE A 17 -15.70 -5.17 53.63
CA ILE A 17 -16.39 -6.11 54.52
C ILE A 17 -17.63 -6.68 53.84
N ILE A 18 -18.42 -5.87 53.12
CA ILE A 18 -19.57 -6.37 52.33
C ILE A 18 -19.08 -7.34 51.24
N VAL A 19 -18.00 -7.00 50.53
CA VAL A 19 -17.39 -7.89 49.54
C VAL A 19 -16.84 -9.17 50.19
N PHE A 20 -16.23 -9.14 51.37
CA PHE A 20 -15.77 -10.38 52.02
C PHE A 20 -16.92 -11.21 52.61
N SER A 21 -17.98 -10.57 53.11
CA SER A 21 -19.16 -11.23 53.70
C SER A 21 -20.03 -11.91 52.64
N VAL A 22 -20.12 -11.33 51.45
CA VAL A 22 -20.84 -11.94 50.30
C VAL A 22 -20.11 -13.17 49.75
N PHE A 23 -18.79 -13.29 49.98
CA PHE A 23 -17.96 -14.38 49.43
C PHE A 23 -17.66 -15.50 50.44
N GLY A 24 -18.16 -15.38 51.68
CA GLY A 24 -18.10 -16.42 52.69
C GLY A 24 -19.24 -17.44 52.54
N GLY A 25 -19.08 -18.43 51.66
CA GLY A 25 -19.84 -19.69 51.72
C GLY A 25 -20.45 -20.15 50.39
N THR A 26 -20.13 -21.40 50.04
CA THR A 26 -20.67 -22.25 48.96
C THR A 26 -20.05 -22.09 47.55
N GLN A 27 -19.93 -23.22 46.86
CA GLN A 27 -19.31 -23.45 45.54
C GLN A 27 -19.85 -22.53 44.41
N SER A 28 -20.99 -21.88 44.65
CA SER A 28 -21.66 -20.90 43.77
C SER A 28 -20.89 -19.58 43.61
N SER A 29 -20.14 -19.13 44.62
CA SER A 29 -19.46 -17.82 44.61
C SER A 29 -18.34 -17.70 43.56
N ARG A 30 -17.64 -18.80 43.26
CA ARG A 30 -16.62 -18.84 42.21
C ARG A 30 -17.21 -18.72 40.81
N LEU A 31 -18.40 -19.29 40.60
CA LEU A 31 -19.10 -19.26 39.32
C LEU A 31 -19.58 -17.83 39.01
N THR A 32 -20.18 -17.16 40.00
CA THR A 32 -20.65 -15.77 39.88
C THR A 32 -19.50 -14.80 39.59
N PHE A 33 -18.32 -15.00 40.18
CA PHE A 33 -17.14 -14.18 39.88
C PHE A 33 -16.67 -14.34 38.43
N VAL A 34 -16.60 -15.58 37.94
CA VAL A 34 -16.18 -15.86 36.56
C VAL A 34 -17.18 -15.28 35.56
N PHE A 35 -18.49 -15.38 35.82
CA PHE A 35 -19.52 -14.75 34.99
C PHE A 35 -19.40 -13.22 35.00
N GLY A 36 -19.17 -12.61 36.16
CA GLY A 36 -18.96 -11.16 36.25
C GLY A 36 -17.73 -10.69 35.48
N LEU A 37 -16.63 -11.44 35.53
CA LEU A 37 -15.39 -11.13 34.85
C LEU A 37 -15.53 -11.27 33.32
N ALA A 38 -16.23 -12.31 32.85
CA ALA A 38 -16.52 -12.51 31.43
C ALA A 38 -17.43 -11.40 30.86
N PHE A 39 -18.50 -11.03 31.59
CA PHE A 39 -19.38 -9.92 31.19
C PHE A 39 -18.64 -8.57 31.17
N GLY A 40 -17.80 -8.30 32.17
CA GLY A 40 -17.01 -7.07 32.24
C GLY A 40 -16.03 -6.91 31.08
N LEU A 41 -15.31 -7.99 30.72
CA LEU A 41 -14.41 -7.99 29.56
C LEU A 41 -15.18 -7.85 28.24
N GLY A 42 -16.33 -8.51 28.11
CA GLY A 42 -17.19 -8.40 26.93
C GLY A 42 -17.70 -6.97 26.70
N ILE A 43 -18.22 -6.31 27.73
CA ILE A 43 -18.70 -4.92 27.63
C ILE A 43 -17.54 -3.96 27.31
N SER A 44 -16.38 -4.15 27.94
CA SER A 44 -15.19 -3.33 27.69
C SER A 44 -14.72 -3.45 26.24
N PHE A 45 -14.72 -4.66 25.68
CA PHE A 45 -14.36 -4.91 24.29
C PHE A 45 -15.36 -4.27 23.30
N LEU A 46 -16.67 -4.37 23.59
CA LEU A 46 -17.70 -3.75 22.75
C LEU A 46 -17.60 -2.21 22.74
N LEU A 47 -17.34 -1.59 23.89
CA LEU A 47 -17.15 -0.13 23.99
C LEU A 47 -15.89 0.32 23.24
N ALA A 48 -14.77 -0.40 23.37
CA ALA A 48 -13.54 -0.11 22.62
C ALA A 48 -13.73 -0.27 21.09
N CYS A 49 -14.52 -1.26 20.68
CA CYS A 49 -14.86 -1.46 19.28
C CYS A 49 -15.75 -0.32 18.76
N PHE A 50 -16.71 0.15 19.55
CA PHE A 50 -17.59 1.27 19.20
C PHE A 50 -16.84 2.60 19.08
N THR A 51 -15.89 2.89 19.98
CA THR A 51 -15.05 4.11 19.90
C THR A 51 -14.10 4.06 18.71
N SER A 52 -13.56 2.89 18.37
CA SER A 52 -12.77 2.68 17.16
C SER A 52 -13.60 2.89 15.88
N LEU A 53 -14.82 2.34 15.84
CA LEU A 53 -15.72 2.44 14.69
C LEU A 53 -16.22 3.87 14.42
N THR A 54 -16.50 4.63 15.47
CA THR A 54 -16.87 6.06 15.36
C THR A 54 -15.68 6.93 14.92
N SER A 55 -14.47 6.63 15.39
CA SER A 55 -13.24 7.30 14.94
C SER A 55 -12.93 7.02 13.47
N PHE A 56 -13.19 5.79 13.01
CA PHE A 56 -13.07 5.40 11.60
C PHE A 56 -14.07 6.14 10.72
N ARG A 57 -15.34 6.23 11.14
CA ARG A 57 -16.39 6.96 10.40
C ARG A 57 -16.06 8.44 10.25
N LYS A 58 -15.56 9.09 11.30
CA LYS A 58 -15.16 10.52 11.26
C LYS A 58 -14.01 10.77 10.28
N THR A 59 -13.11 9.81 10.10
CA THR A 59 -12.02 9.86 9.11
C THR A 59 -12.55 9.73 7.69
N ILE A 60 -13.52 8.84 7.45
CA ILE A 60 -14.20 8.69 6.15
C ILE A 60 -14.97 9.96 5.76
N ASP A 61 -15.65 10.59 6.71
CA ASP A 61 -16.43 11.80 6.42
C ASP A 61 -15.51 12.98 6.02
N HIS A 62 -14.32 13.10 6.64
CA HIS A 62 -13.35 14.16 6.31
C HIS A 62 -12.67 13.96 4.93
N THR A 63 -12.36 12.71 4.56
CA THR A 63 -11.75 12.40 3.26
C THR A 63 -12.75 12.56 2.11
N SER A 64 -14.03 12.28 2.34
CA SER A 64 -15.09 12.43 1.32
C SER A 64 -15.25 13.88 0.82
N ASN A 65 -15.13 14.87 1.71
CA ASN A 65 -15.27 16.29 1.37
C ASN A 65 -14.05 16.82 0.57
N THR A 66 -12.86 16.30 0.87
CA THR A 66 -11.63 16.62 0.12
C THR A 66 -11.66 16.01 -1.27
N PHE A 67 -12.11 14.75 -1.38
CA PHE A 67 -12.22 14.02 -2.64
C PHE A 67 -13.26 14.63 -3.59
N ARG A 68 -14.38 15.16 -3.07
CA ARG A 68 -15.35 15.91 -3.90
C ARG A 68 -14.73 17.14 -4.57
N SER A 69 -13.85 17.88 -3.87
CA SER A 69 -13.16 19.03 -4.49
C SER A 69 -12.15 18.62 -5.57
N PHE A 70 -11.53 17.43 -5.41
CA PHE A 70 -10.62 16.87 -6.40
C PHE A 70 -11.34 16.36 -7.66
N LEU A 71 -12.51 15.74 -7.50
CA LEU A 71 -13.33 15.27 -8.62
C LEU A 71 -13.89 16.41 -9.47
N ASP A 72 -14.24 17.55 -8.85
CA ASP A 72 -14.77 18.72 -9.55
C ASP A 72 -13.74 19.31 -10.54
N THR A 73 -12.45 19.25 -10.18
CA THR A 73 -11.33 19.70 -11.02
C THR A 73 -11.13 18.81 -12.27
N ARG A 74 -11.59 17.56 -12.24
CA ARG A 74 -11.41 16.59 -13.34
C ARG A 74 -12.48 16.69 -14.43
N SER A 75 -13.59 17.39 -14.17
CA SER A 75 -14.68 17.60 -15.13
C SER A 75 -14.26 18.42 -16.37
N LEU A 76 -13.13 19.14 -16.31
CA LEU A 76 -12.55 19.87 -17.44
C LEU A 76 -11.67 19.02 -18.39
N MET A 77 -11.52 17.71 -18.13
CA MET A 77 -10.67 16.80 -18.94
C MET A 77 -11.44 15.61 -19.53
N GLN A 78 -12.63 15.85 -20.10
CA GLN A 78 -13.39 14.85 -20.88
C GLN A 78 -13.78 15.39 -22.27
N VAL A 79 -12.83 15.37 -23.20
CA VAL A 79 -12.99 15.42 -24.67
C VAL A 79 -11.83 14.54 -25.16
N THR A 80 -11.94 13.38 -25.81
CA THR A 80 -12.97 12.78 -26.68
C THR A 80 -12.82 11.25 -26.67
N THR A 81 -13.93 10.60 -27.02
CA THR A 81 -14.24 9.16 -27.05
C THR A 81 -13.67 8.36 -28.24
N ASN A 82 -13.51 7.04 -28.03
CA ASN A 82 -13.58 5.89 -28.97
C ASN A 82 -12.30 5.01 -29.09
N GLN A 83 -12.16 4.05 -28.17
CA GLN A 83 -11.01 3.14 -27.99
C GLN A 83 -11.10 1.81 -28.78
N LYS A 84 -12.21 1.49 -29.46
CA LYS A 84 -12.44 0.10 -29.96
C LYS A 84 -12.07 -0.19 -31.42
N ASP A 85 -11.84 0.82 -32.27
CA ASP A 85 -11.59 0.58 -33.70
C ASP A 85 -10.15 0.83 -34.15
N MET A 86 -9.26 1.29 -33.26
CA MET A 86 -7.90 1.70 -33.63
C MET A 86 -6.84 0.60 -33.46
N HIS A 87 -7.16 -0.48 -32.74
CA HIS A 87 -6.18 -1.53 -32.44
C HIS A 87 -5.95 -2.49 -33.61
N ASP A 88 -6.93 -2.67 -34.51
CA ASP A 88 -6.83 -3.57 -35.67
C ASP A 88 -6.24 -2.90 -36.92
N ILE A 89 -6.24 -1.57 -36.99
CA ILE A 89 -5.72 -0.82 -38.14
C ILE A 89 -4.20 -0.64 -38.04
N MET A 90 -3.65 -0.63 -36.83
CA MET A 90 -2.22 -0.31 -36.61
C MET A 90 -1.28 -1.51 -36.82
N ASP A 91 -1.77 -2.75 -36.73
CA ASP A 91 -0.93 -3.95 -36.85
C ASP A 91 -0.66 -4.36 -38.31
N LYS A 92 -1.54 -3.97 -39.26
CA LYS A 92 -1.40 -4.32 -40.69
C LYS A 92 -0.46 -3.41 -41.49
N ASN A 93 -0.02 -2.28 -40.94
CA ASN A 93 0.77 -1.27 -41.67
C ASN A 93 2.17 -1.02 -41.07
N LEU A 94 2.66 -1.90 -40.20
CA LEU A 94 3.99 -1.75 -39.59
C LEU A 94 5.10 -2.04 -40.62
N ARG A 95 5.45 -1.04 -41.42
CA ARG A 95 6.76 -0.96 -42.09
C ARG A 95 7.84 -0.69 -41.03
N PRO A 96 9.12 -1.05 -41.28
CA PRO A 96 10.19 -0.76 -40.33
C PRO A 96 10.21 0.74 -40.07
N ILE A 97 10.08 1.14 -38.80
CA ILE A 97 10.05 2.53 -38.37
C ILE A 97 11.38 3.17 -38.81
N LYS A 98 11.34 3.93 -39.90
CA LYS A 98 12.38 4.93 -40.19
C LYS A 98 12.24 5.97 -39.09
N GLN A 99 13.28 6.15 -38.27
CA GLN A 99 13.31 7.19 -37.23
C GLN A 99 12.86 8.51 -37.85
N VAL A 100 11.64 8.92 -37.52
CA VAL A 100 11.14 10.24 -37.86
C VAL A 100 11.88 11.17 -36.93
N LEU A 101 12.90 11.85 -37.45
CA LEU A 101 13.54 12.97 -36.76
C LEU A 101 12.49 14.07 -36.65
N VAL A 102 11.86 14.17 -35.49
CA VAL A 102 11.05 15.32 -35.12
C VAL A 102 12.05 16.43 -34.79
N ASP A 103 12.09 17.45 -35.64
CA ASP A 103 12.87 18.67 -35.42
C ASP A 103 12.15 19.52 -34.35
N ASP A 104 12.42 19.23 -33.08
CA ASP A 104 11.98 20.02 -31.94
C ASP A 104 12.92 21.22 -31.75
N SER A 105 12.85 22.20 -32.65
CA SER A 105 13.66 23.43 -32.58
C SER A 105 13.22 24.41 -31.48
N HIS A 106 12.37 23.98 -30.54
CA HIS A 106 12.04 24.67 -29.29
C HIS A 106 12.42 23.80 -28.09
N PHE A 107 13.71 23.54 -27.92
CA PHE A 107 14.26 23.02 -26.67
C PHE A 107 14.05 24.05 -25.56
N HIS A 108 12.94 23.93 -24.81
CA HIS A 108 13.00 24.25 -23.40
C HIS A 108 14.11 23.35 -22.84
N HIS A 109 15.23 23.97 -22.47
CA HIS A 109 16.33 23.24 -21.85
C HIS A 109 15.86 22.85 -20.45
N ASP A 110 15.02 21.81 -20.37
CA ASP A 110 14.47 21.31 -19.13
C ASP A 110 15.65 20.95 -18.23
N ASN A 111 15.79 21.74 -17.16
CA ASN A 111 16.88 21.56 -16.22
C ASN A 111 16.63 20.27 -15.42
N ASN A 112 17.11 19.16 -15.95
CA ASN A 112 16.97 17.84 -15.32
C ASN A 112 18.03 17.58 -14.22
N SER A 113 18.67 18.63 -13.67
CA SER A 113 19.67 18.46 -12.61
C SER A 113 19.04 17.85 -11.36
N VAL A 114 17.89 18.36 -10.94
CA VAL A 114 17.19 17.90 -9.72
C VAL A 114 16.83 16.43 -9.82
N ALA A 115 16.26 15.99 -10.95
CA ALA A 115 15.87 14.59 -11.07
C ALA A 115 17.07 13.64 -11.15
N LYS A 116 18.18 14.04 -11.78
CA LYS A 116 19.44 13.29 -11.77
C LYS A 116 20.08 13.21 -10.38
N ASP A 117 20.02 14.29 -9.61
CA ASP A 117 20.53 14.30 -8.23
C ASP A 117 19.68 13.41 -7.33
N LEU A 118 18.35 13.48 -7.46
CA LEU A 118 17.44 12.59 -6.76
C LEU A 118 17.62 11.11 -7.16
N GLU A 119 17.87 10.81 -8.44
CA GLU A 119 18.13 9.45 -8.92
C GLU A 119 19.35 8.80 -8.25
N LYS A 120 20.41 9.59 -7.99
CA LYS A 120 21.61 9.12 -7.31
C LYS A 120 21.39 8.89 -5.81
N ASN A 121 20.60 9.77 -5.19
CA ASN A 121 20.41 9.78 -3.73
C ASN A 121 19.25 8.89 -3.26
N ILE A 122 18.29 8.56 -4.13
CA ILE A 122 17.08 7.80 -3.81
C ILE A 122 17.01 6.60 -4.73
N ARG A 123 17.55 5.46 -4.27
CA ARG A 123 17.64 4.24 -5.07
C ARG A 123 16.35 3.45 -4.95
N VAL A 124 15.62 3.37 -6.06
CA VAL A 124 14.34 2.66 -6.13
C VAL A 124 14.50 1.35 -6.91
N LEU A 125 14.14 0.24 -6.28
CA LEU A 125 13.91 -1.03 -6.95
C LEU A 125 12.44 -1.12 -7.37
N CYS A 126 12.21 -1.35 -8.65
CA CYS A 126 10.89 -1.62 -9.22
C CYS A 126 10.78 -3.11 -9.51
N TRP A 127 9.85 -3.81 -8.86
CA TRP A 127 9.47 -5.15 -9.26
C TRP A 127 8.14 -5.12 -9.97
N ILE A 128 8.12 -5.62 -11.21
CA ILE A 128 6.94 -5.63 -12.07
C ILE A 128 6.34 -7.03 -12.02
N MET A 129 5.13 -7.15 -11.49
CA MET A 129 4.35 -8.38 -11.53
C MET A 129 3.73 -8.54 -12.91
N THR A 130 3.97 -9.70 -13.55
CA THR A 130 3.41 -10.02 -14.86
C THR A 130 3.15 -11.52 -15.00
N GLY A 131 2.59 -11.93 -16.13
CA GLY A 131 2.37 -13.33 -16.51
C GLY A 131 3.04 -13.66 -17.85
N PRO A 132 3.36 -14.93 -18.13
CA PRO A 132 3.99 -15.35 -19.39
C PRO A 132 3.26 -14.85 -20.65
N GLN A 133 1.93 -14.79 -20.60
CA GLN A 133 1.05 -14.32 -21.68
C GLN A 133 1.12 -12.80 -21.95
N ASN A 134 1.65 -12.03 -21.00
CA ASN A 134 1.67 -10.57 -21.05
C ASN A 134 3.06 -10.00 -21.39
N LEU A 135 4.08 -10.84 -21.51
CA LEU A 135 5.47 -10.39 -21.70
C LEU A 135 5.61 -9.48 -22.92
N ASP A 136 5.18 -9.97 -24.09
CA ASP A 136 5.29 -9.23 -25.36
C ASP A 136 4.15 -8.24 -25.59
N LYS A 137 3.07 -8.33 -24.81
CA LYS A 137 1.86 -7.48 -24.97
C LYS A 137 1.85 -6.27 -24.05
N ARG A 138 2.47 -6.37 -22.87
CA ARG A 138 2.36 -5.37 -21.79
C ARG A 138 3.70 -5.09 -21.13
N ALA A 139 4.35 -6.13 -20.61
CA ALA A 139 5.59 -5.96 -19.85
C ALA A 139 6.72 -5.34 -20.70
N ILE A 140 6.75 -5.64 -22.01
CA ILE A 140 7.70 -5.02 -22.94
C ILE A 140 7.55 -3.49 -22.99
N HIS A 141 6.32 -2.97 -22.93
CA HIS A 141 6.09 -1.52 -22.94
C HIS A 141 6.55 -0.90 -21.63
N VAL A 142 6.30 -1.54 -20.49
CA VAL A 142 6.83 -1.10 -19.18
C VAL A 142 8.37 -1.03 -19.23
N LYS A 143 9.02 -2.09 -19.73
CA LYS A 143 10.49 -2.18 -19.88
C LYS A 143 11.06 -1.06 -20.76
N LEU A 144 10.43 -0.77 -21.90
CA LEU A 144 10.93 0.20 -22.88
C LEU A 144 10.62 1.66 -22.50
N THR A 145 9.67 1.89 -21.59
CA THR A 145 9.20 3.22 -21.23
C THR A 145 9.73 3.68 -19.88
N TRP A 146 8.90 3.64 -18.84
CA TRP A 146 9.18 4.28 -17.56
C TRP A 146 10.11 3.48 -16.67
N ALA A 147 10.05 2.15 -16.75
CA ALA A 147 10.75 1.28 -15.81
C ALA A 147 12.28 1.33 -15.97
N LYS A 148 12.78 1.76 -17.13
CA LYS A 148 14.22 2.01 -17.37
C LYS A 148 14.80 3.11 -16.48
N ARG A 149 13.96 3.93 -15.84
CA ARG A 149 14.36 4.98 -14.90
C ARG A 149 14.46 4.50 -13.47
N CYS A 150 14.11 3.24 -13.17
CA CYS A 150 14.36 2.62 -11.87
C CYS A 150 15.85 2.32 -11.72
N ASN A 151 16.38 2.38 -10.49
CA ASN A 151 17.78 2.03 -10.24
C ASN A 151 17.99 0.51 -10.41
N ILE A 152 17.00 -0.27 -10.00
CA ILE A 152 16.96 -1.72 -10.20
C ILE A 152 15.57 -2.07 -10.77
N LEU A 153 15.55 -2.83 -11.85
CA LEU A 153 14.33 -3.28 -12.50
C LEU A 153 14.33 -4.80 -12.57
N ILE A 154 13.31 -5.42 -11.98
CA ILE A 154 13.08 -6.86 -12.10
C ILE A 154 11.65 -7.15 -12.55
N PHE A 155 11.48 -8.22 -13.30
CA PHE A 155 10.17 -8.72 -13.71
C PHE A 155 9.93 -10.06 -13.02
N ILE A 156 8.79 -10.20 -12.36
CA ILE A 156 8.42 -11.40 -11.61
C ILE A 156 7.17 -12.00 -12.28
N SER A 157 7.20 -13.31 -12.53
CA SER A 157 6.11 -14.03 -13.18
C SER A 157 5.97 -15.45 -12.62
N SER A 158 4.99 -16.23 -13.08
CA SER A 158 4.87 -17.64 -12.70
C SER A 158 6.02 -18.51 -13.20
N VAL A 159 6.58 -18.19 -14.37
CA VAL A 159 7.57 -19.03 -15.07
C VAL A 159 8.80 -18.21 -15.43
N THR A 160 9.99 -18.76 -15.18
CA THR A 160 11.25 -18.13 -15.58
C THR A 160 11.35 -18.10 -17.10
N ASN A 161 11.62 -16.93 -17.66
CA ASN A 161 11.90 -16.74 -19.08
C ASN A 161 13.27 -16.07 -19.23
N THR A 162 14.15 -16.64 -20.06
CA THR A 162 15.51 -16.12 -20.29
C THR A 162 15.55 -15.04 -21.37
N SER A 163 14.63 -15.07 -22.34
CA SER A 163 14.55 -14.09 -23.44
C SER A 163 13.98 -12.76 -22.94
N PHE A 164 12.95 -12.84 -22.11
CA PHE A 164 12.46 -11.72 -21.32
C PHE A 164 12.77 -12.05 -19.85
N PRO A 165 13.85 -11.51 -19.25
CA PRO A 165 14.43 -12.00 -18.00
C PRO A 165 13.46 -11.87 -16.82
N THR A 166 12.57 -12.85 -16.68
CA THR A 166 11.62 -12.94 -15.58
C THR A 166 12.12 -13.90 -14.53
N ILE A 167 11.88 -13.54 -13.26
CA ILE A 167 12.02 -14.44 -12.13
C ILE A 167 10.72 -15.25 -12.02
N GLY A 168 10.81 -16.56 -12.19
CA GLY A 168 9.69 -17.48 -12.02
C GLY A 168 9.47 -17.84 -10.55
N LEU A 169 8.26 -17.57 -10.03
CA LEU A 169 7.87 -17.94 -8.67
C LEU A 169 7.36 -19.39 -8.54
N ASN A 170 7.15 -20.10 -9.65
CA ASN A 170 6.55 -21.44 -9.70
C ASN A 170 5.17 -21.50 -9.01
N ILE A 171 4.37 -20.44 -9.15
CA ILE A 171 2.98 -20.37 -8.69
C ILE A 171 2.07 -20.23 -9.90
N SER A 172 0.98 -21.00 -9.93
CA SER A 172 -0.03 -20.97 -10.99
C SER A 172 -0.56 -19.55 -11.28
N GLU A 173 -0.86 -19.28 -12.55
CA GLU A 173 -1.60 -18.07 -12.95
C GLU A 173 -3.04 -18.11 -12.41
N GLY A 174 -3.60 -16.93 -12.16
CA GLY A 174 -4.94 -16.80 -11.59
C GLY A 174 -5.04 -15.70 -10.53
N ARG A 175 -6.25 -15.15 -10.38
CA ARG A 175 -6.52 -14.05 -9.42
C ARG A 175 -6.48 -14.55 -7.98
N GLU A 176 -6.87 -15.80 -7.78
CA GLU A 176 -6.85 -16.55 -6.53
C GLU A 176 -5.44 -16.77 -5.98
N HIS A 177 -4.41 -16.72 -6.84
CA HIS A 177 -3.02 -16.94 -6.47
C HIS A 177 -2.22 -15.64 -6.25
N LEU A 178 -2.85 -14.46 -6.42
CA LEU A 178 -2.16 -13.16 -6.34
C LEU A 178 -1.48 -12.92 -4.99
N THR A 179 -2.12 -13.30 -3.89
CA THR A 179 -1.54 -13.16 -2.54
C THR A 179 -0.28 -14.00 -2.42
N GLY A 180 -0.31 -15.27 -2.83
CA GLY A 180 0.84 -16.17 -2.79
C GLY A 180 2.00 -15.67 -3.65
N LYS A 181 1.69 -15.21 -4.88
CA LYS A 181 2.68 -14.58 -5.77
C LYS A 181 3.31 -13.35 -5.14
N THR A 182 2.50 -12.48 -4.55
CA THR A 182 2.98 -11.26 -3.91
C THR A 182 3.89 -11.59 -2.72
N MET A 183 3.51 -12.53 -1.86
CA MET A 183 4.33 -12.95 -0.71
C MET A 183 5.67 -13.57 -1.15
N GLN A 184 5.68 -14.42 -2.17
CA GLN A 184 6.92 -14.98 -2.71
C GLN A 184 7.79 -13.92 -3.39
N ALA A 185 7.19 -12.96 -4.10
CA ALA A 185 7.90 -11.82 -4.68
C ALA A 185 8.60 -10.99 -3.59
N PHE A 186 7.89 -10.65 -2.51
CA PHE A 186 8.46 -9.96 -1.35
C PHE A 186 9.65 -10.72 -0.77
N ARG A 187 9.50 -12.03 -0.55
CA ARG A 187 10.58 -12.89 -0.05
C ARG A 187 11.79 -12.86 -0.97
N TYR A 188 11.60 -13.06 -2.27
CA TYR A 188 12.67 -13.04 -3.25
C TYR A 188 13.41 -11.71 -3.24
N VAL A 189 12.67 -10.60 -3.22
CA VAL A 189 13.27 -9.25 -3.20
C VAL A 189 14.05 -9.00 -1.92
N TYR A 190 13.52 -9.42 -0.79
CA TYR A 190 14.21 -9.31 0.49
C TYR A 190 15.52 -10.11 0.50
N GLU A 191 15.49 -11.37 0.06
CA GLU A 191 16.68 -12.25 0.07
C GLU A 191 17.79 -11.76 -0.87
N HIS A 192 17.44 -11.13 -2.00
CA HIS A 192 18.42 -10.78 -3.05
C HIS A 192 18.79 -9.30 -3.10
N TYR A 193 17.87 -8.39 -2.74
CA TYR A 193 18.02 -6.95 -3.02
C TYR A 193 17.89 -6.04 -1.79
N LYS A 194 17.66 -6.57 -0.58
CA LYS A 194 17.43 -5.73 0.63
C LYS A 194 18.49 -4.66 0.86
N ASP A 195 19.75 -4.92 0.51
CA ASP A 195 20.88 -4.00 0.73
C ASP A 195 21.22 -3.17 -0.53
N GLN A 196 20.53 -3.38 -1.65
CA GLN A 196 20.86 -2.79 -2.94
C GLN A 196 20.02 -1.55 -3.28
N ALA A 197 18.88 -1.36 -2.61
CA ALA A 197 17.97 -0.24 -2.83
C ALA A 197 17.48 0.35 -1.50
N ASP A 198 17.07 1.61 -1.53
CA ASP A 198 16.52 2.33 -0.38
C ASP A 198 14.99 2.18 -0.33
N TRP A 199 14.37 2.06 -1.51
CA TRP A 199 12.92 1.99 -1.68
C TRP A 199 12.55 0.84 -2.62
N PHE A 200 11.44 0.18 -2.31
CA PHE A 200 10.94 -0.98 -3.06
C PHE A 200 9.51 -0.71 -3.53
N MET A 201 9.28 -0.76 -4.83
CA MET A 201 7.98 -0.49 -5.43
C MET A 201 7.48 -1.71 -6.21
N LYS A 202 6.32 -2.24 -5.79
CA LYS A 202 5.52 -3.16 -6.59
C LYS A 202 4.76 -2.37 -7.65
N ALA A 203 4.79 -2.83 -8.89
CA ALA A 203 3.87 -2.40 -9.93
C ALA A 203 3.38 -3.60 -10.76
N ASP A 204 2.26 -3.44 -11.46
CA ASP A 204 1.75 -4.45 -12.39
C ASP A 204 2.10 -4.06 -13.83
N ASP A 205 1.98 -4.99 -14.79
CA ASP A 205 2.34 -4.77 -16.19
C ASP A 205 1.46 -3.77 -16.97
N ASP A 206 0.41 -3.26 -16.33
CA ASP A 206 -0.50 -2.23 -16.82
C ASP A 206 -0.37 -0.89 -16.05
N THR A 207 0.67 -0.75 -15.22
CA THR A 207 0.96 0.47 -14.43
C THR A 207 1.91 1.42 -15.19
N TYR A 208 1.71 2.73 -15.03
CA TYR A 208 2.65 3.76 -15.48
C TYR A 208 3.08 4.66 -14.32
N VAL A 209 4.39 4.92 -14.19
CA VAL A 209 4.96 5.73 -13.10
C VAL A 209 5.93 6.78 -13.63
N ILE A 210 5.86 7.99 -13.10
CA ILE A 210 6.87 9.04 -13.30
C ILE A 210 7.85 8.95 -12.12
N LEU A 211 9.01 8.31 -12.33
CA LEU A 211 9.98 8.05 -11.25
C LEU A 211 10.54 9.32 -10.64
N GLU A 212 10.63 10.40 -11.42
CA GLU A 212 11.06 11.72 -10.97
C GLU A 212 10.12 12.27 -9.89
N ASN A 213 8.80 12.15 -10.12
CA ASN A 213 7.79 12.56 -9.15
C ASN A 213 7.79 11.65 -7.91
N LEU A 214 7.98 10.34 -8.10
CA LEU A 214 8.12 9.41 -6.98
C LEU A 214 9.31 9.78 -6.10
N ARG A 215 10.50 9.99 -6.69
CA ARG A 215 11.69 10.38 -5.93
C ARG A 215 11.51 11.74 -5.25
N TYR A 216 10.86 12.68 -5.92
CA TYR A 216 10.54 13.97 -5.32
C TYR A 216 9.64 13.82 -4.09
N PHE A 217 8.66 12.91 -4.12
CA PHE A 217 7.84 12.58 -2.97
C PHE A 217 8.66 11.89 -1.85
N LEU A 218 9.54 10.97 -2.20
CA LEU A 218 10.34 10.20 -1.24
C LEU A 218 11.47 10.99 -0.58
N LYS A 219 11.89 12.13 -1.14
CA LYS A 219 13.06 12.90 -0.68
C LYS A 219 12.97 13.35 0.78
N ASP A 220 11.76 13.52 1.30
CA ASP A 220 11.50 14.02 2.64
C ASP A 220 11.37 12.88 3.68
N TYR A 221 11.54 11.62 3.25
CA TYR A 221 11.44 10.42 4.08
C TYR A 221 12.79 9.71 4.21
N LYS A 222 13.04 9.13 5.38
CA LYS A 222 14.25 8.32 5.61
C LYS A 222 13.97 6.85 5.28
N PRO A 223 14.79 6.20 4.44
CA PRO A 223 14.61 4.79 4.11
C PRO A 223 14.91 3.84 5.28
N SER A 224 15.54 4.34 6.35
CA SER A 224 15.76 3.60 7.60
C SER A 224 14.50 3.50 8.47
N GLU A 225 13.45 4.27 8.18
CA GLU A 225 12.21 4.25 8.94
C GLU A 225 11.22 3.24 8.34
N PRO A 226 10.46 2.49 9.17
CA PRO A 226 9.52 1.48 8.68
C PRO A 226 8.24 2.14 8.16
N VAL A 227 8.31 2.70 6.95
CA VAL A 227 7.18 3.36 6.28
C VAL A 227 6.76 2.58 5.03
N PHE A 228 5.47 2.55 4.76
CA PHE A 228 4.91 2.07 3.50
C PHE A 228 3.86 3.06 3.01
N PHE A 229 3.72 3.19 1.70
CA PHE A 229 2.73 4.06 1.07
C PHE A 229 1.81 3.22 0.20
N TRP A 230 0.50 3.44 0.33
CA TRP A 230 -0.52 2.87 -0.55
C TRP A 230 -1.57 3.93 -0.88
N ALA A 231 -2.34 3.68 -1.92
CA ALA A 231 -3.58 4.40 -2.19
C ALA A 231 -4.76 3.45 -1.99
N SER A 232 -5.75 3.88 -1.21
CA SER A 232 -7.07 3.26 -1.18
C SER A 232 -7.95 4.01 -2.16
N PHE A 233 -8.51 3.30 -3.14
CA PHE A 233 -9.43 3.85 -4.14
C PHE A 233 -10.87 3.46 -3.84
#